data_AF-A0A0C2ZFD0-F1
#
_entry.id   AF-A0A0C2ZFD0-F1
#
_cell.length_a   1.000
_cell.length_b   1.000
_cell.length_c   1.000
_cell.angle_alpha   90.00
_cell.angle_beta   90.00
_cell.angle_gamma   90.00
#
_symmetry.space_group_name_H-M   'P 1'
#
loop_
_entity.id
_entity.type
_entity.pdbx_description
1 polymer ?
#
loop_
_entity_poly.entity_id
_entity_poly.type
_entity_poly.pdbx_seq_one_letter_code
_entity_poly.pdbx_strand_id
1 'polypeptide(L)'
;MKKIKVLLLGLCLTQSLYSYEYDEKDVYHILSSTTLGYVGETLLHKSSSLSDTQKIIFGATPAIAIGAYKEYVDDKTSDNGDMVLNVLGALTGAYLGNYFNNKYFFKLNHEGATKTTKLTMGYNF
;
A
#
# COMPACT_ATOMS: atom_id res chain seq x y z
N MET A 1 -0.91 14.17 13.48
CA MET A 1 -0.52 13.52 12.21
C MET A 1 -0.01 12.08 12.37
N LYS A 2 0.89 11.74 13.32
CA LYS A 2 1.36 10.36 13.54
C LYS A 2 0.23 9.35 13.80
N LYS A 3 -0.79 9.72 14.59
CA LYS A 3 -1.93 8.84 14.94
C LYS A 3 -2.82 8.47 13.74
N ILE A 4 -2.99 9.37 12.77
CA ILE A 4 -3.79 9.12 11.55
C ILE A 4 -3.04 8.17 10.61
N LYS A 5 -1.70 8.31 10.51
CA LYS A 5 -0.88 7.37 9.73
C LYS A 5 -0.94 5.95 10.30
N VAL A 6 -0.91 5.82 11.63
CA VAL A 6 -1.07 4.54 12.33
C VAL A 6 -2.47 3.97 12.17
N LEU A 7 -3.52 4.81 12.18
CA LEU A 7 -4.90 4.38 11.93
C LEU A 7 -5.13 3.88 10.50
N LEU A 8 -4.57 4.57 9.50
CA LEU A 8 -4.61 4.14 8.09
C LEU A 8 -3.84 2.84 7.87
N LEU A 9 -2.65 2.71 8.48
CA LEU A 9 -1.89 1.47 8.47
C LEU A 9 -2.69 0.33 9.13
N GLY A 10 -3.35 0.61 10.25
CA GLY A 10 -4.22 -0.33 10.95
C GLY A 10 -5.43 -0.75 10.12
N LEU A 11 -6.08 0.17 9.41
CA LEU A 11 -7.22 -0.12 8.55
C LEU A 11 -6.84 -1.00 7.35
N CYS A 12 -5.70 -0.74 6.72
CA CYS A 12 -5.16 -1.61 5.67
C CYS A 12 -4.83 -3.02 6.20
N LEU A 13 -4.31 -3.13 7.42
CA LEU A 13 -4.03 -4.43 8.07
C LEU A 13 -5.32 -5.15 8.50
N THR A 14 -6.39 -4.43 8.85
CA THR A 14 -7.68 -5.09 9.17
C THR A 14 -8.37 -5.68 7.95
N GLN A 15 -8.16 -5.12 6.75
CA GLN A 15 -8.68 -5.72 5.52
C GLN A 15 -8.00 -7.06 5.22
N SER A 16 -6.73 -7.23 5.63
CA SER A 16 -6.10 -8.55 5.54
C SER A 16 -6.64 -9.58 6.55
N LEU A 17 -7.33 -9.15 7.61
CA LEU A 17 -7.81 -10.05 8.68
C LEU A 17 -9.28 -10.49 8.49
N TYR A 18 -10.04 -9.84 7.61
CA TYR A 18 -11.41 -10.25 7.24
C TYR A 18 -11.41 -11.08 5.94
N SER A 19 -10.69 -12.19 5.95
CA SER A 19 -10.78 -13.22 4.91
C SER A 19 -12.00 -14.09 5.19
N TYR A 20 -13.15 -13.69 4.69
CA TYR A 20 -14.36 -14.49 4.66
C TYR A 20 -14.39 -15.26 3.33
N GLU A 21 -14.40 -16.59 3.41
CA GLU A 21 -14.64 -17.60 2.36
C GLU A 21 -15.08 -17.03 0.99
N TYR A 22 -14.11 -16.54 0.20
CA TYR A 22 -14.31 -16.27 -1.21
C TYR A 22 -13.48 -17.30 -1.97
N ASP A 23 -14.12 -18.00 -2.90
CA ASP A 23 -13.55 -19.06 -3.75
C ASP A 23 -12.45 -18.52 -4.73
N GLU A 24 -12.01 -17.27 -4.54
CA GLU A 24 -11.07 -16.53 -5.40
C GLU A 24 -9.81 -16.11 -4.61
N LYS A 25 -9.04 -17.08 -4.12
CA LYS A 25 -7.80 -16.83 -3.35
C LYS A 25 -6.84 -15.90 -4.10
N ASP A 26 -6.66 -16.09 -5.40
CA ASP A 26 -5.77 -15.32 -6.28
C ASP A 26 -6.06 -13.81 -6.28
N VAL A 27 -7.35 -13.45 -6.32
CA VAL A 27 -7.82 -12.05 -6.34
C VAL A 27 -7.45 -11.37 -5.02
N TYR A 28 -7.51 -12.11 -3.92
CA TYR A 28 -7.10 -11.59 -2.62
C TYR A 28 -5.59 -11.36 -2.56
N HIS A 29 -4.77 -12.30 -3.04
CA HIS A 29 -3.30 -12.15 -3.08
C HIS A 29 -2.88 -10.90 -3.86
N ILE A 30 -3.47 -10.66 -5.04
CA ILE A 30 -3.12 -9.51 -5.86
C ILE A 30 -3.62 -8.19 -5.25
N LEU A 31 -4.87 -8.11 -4.75
CA LEU A 31 -5.44 -6.86 -4.24
C LEU A 31 -4.83 -6.44 -2.90
N SER A 32 -4.63 -7.38 -1.99
CA SER A 32 -4.01 -7.10 -0.69
C SER A 32 -2.57 -6.63 -0.88
N SER A 33 -1.80 -7.32 -1.72
CA SER A 33 -0.42 -6.94 -2.03
C SER A 33 -0.35 -5.62 -2.79
N THR A 34 -1.27 -5.36 -3.74
CA THR A 34 -1.39 -4.04 -4.41
C THR A 34 -1.62 -2.92 -3.41
N THR A 35 -2.54 -3.10 -2.47
CA THR A 35 -2.82 -2.08 -1.45
C THR A 35 -1.60 -1.81 -0.58
N LEU A 36 -0.93 -2.88 -0.11
CA LEU A 36 0.26 -2.75 0.72
C LEU A 36 1.43 -2.11 -0.04
N GLY A 37 1.65 -2.46 -1.31
CA GLY A 37 2.67 -1.84 -2.16
C GLY A 37 2.41 -0.35 -2.39
N TYR A 38 1.16 0.03 -2.64
CA TYR A 38 0.76 1.44 -2.79
C TYR A 38 1.05 2.24 -1.53
N VAL A 39 0.69 1.69 -0.37
CA VAL A 39 0.93 2.34 0.93
C VAL A 39 2.43 2.43 1.22
N GLY A 40 3.17 1.35 0.97
CA GLY A 40 4.63 1.30 1.16
C GLY A 40 5.35 2.37 0.34
N GLU A 41 5.00 2.48 -0.94
CA GLU A 41 5.52 3.56 -1.79
C GLU A 41 5.11 4.93 -1.26
N THR A 42 3.84 5.14 -0.91
CA THR A 42 3.35 6.44 -0.41
C THR A 42 4.07 6.90 0.84
N LEU A 43 4.43 5.97 1.74
CA LEU A 43 5.20 6.27 2.94
C LEU A 43 6.65 6.66 2.62
N LEU A 44 7.27 6.01 1.63
CA LEU A 44 8.63 6.30 1.17
C LEU A 44 8.72 7.54 0.27
N HIS A 45 7.64 7.89 -0.42
CA HIS A 45 7.64 8.81 -1.55
C HIS A 45 8.24 10.18 -1.21
N LYS A 46 7.86 10.72 -0.04
CA LYS A 46 8.34 12.03 0.45
C LYS A 46 9.36 11.94 1.58
N SER A 47 9.59 10.75 2.13
CA SER A 47 10.47 10.56 3.28
C SER A 47 11.89 10.14 2.88
N SER A 48 12.09 9.74 1.63
CA SER A 48 13.37 9.24 1.11
C SER A 48 13.90 10.09 -0.04
N SER A 49 15.22 10.15 -0.18
CA SER A 49 15.93 10.74 -1.31
C SER A 49 16.16 9.74 -2.46
N LEU A 50 15.43 8.63 -2.45
CA LEU A 50 15.55 7.55 -3.42
C LEU A 50 14.98 7.99 -4.78
N SER A 51 15.51 7.41 -5.86
CA SER A 51 14.91 7.54 -7.19
C SER A 51 13.51 6.89 -7.23
N ASP A 52 12.67 7.24 -8.20
CA ASP A 52 11.32 6.68 -8.32
C ASP A 52 11.32 5.15 -8.46
N THR A 53 12.25 4.61 -9.26
CA THR A 53 12.41 3.15 -9.38
C THR A 53 12.75 2.51 -8.04
N GLN A 54 13.66 3.12 -7.26
CA GLN A 54 14.01 2.63 -5.93
C GLN A 54 12.81 2.72 -4.97
N LYS A 55 12.04 3.82 -5.00
CA LYS A 55 10.83 3.96 -4.17
C LYS A 55 9.80 2.87 -4.48
N ILE A 56 9.63 2.51 -5.75
CA ILE A 56 8.75 1.42 -6.15
C ILE A 56 9.25 0.09 -5.58
N ILE A 57 10.53 -0.23 -5.78
CA ILE A 57 11.12 -1.50 -5.32
C ILE A 57 11.05 -1.61 -3.79
N PHE A 58 11.55 -0.60 -3.07
CA PHE A 58 11.56 -0.60 -1.61
C PHE A 58 10.16 -0.44 -1.01
N GLY A 59 9.24 0.22 -1.71
CA GLY A 59 7.84 0.35 -1.30
C GLY A 59 7.07 -0.96 -1.43
N ALA A 60 7.41 -1.79 -2.42
CA ALA A 60 6.83 -3.11 -2.58
C ALA A 60 7.42 -4.16 -1.63
N THR A 61 8.68 -4.02 -1.18
CA THR A 61 9.36 -5.01 -0.34
C THR A 61 8.57 -5.44 0.91
N PRO A 62 7.96 -4.55 1.71
CA PRO A 62 7.18 -4.95 2.88
C PRO A 62 5.97 -5.83 2.51
N ALA A 63 5.27 -5.52 1.42
CA ALA A 63 4.14 -6.31 0.96
C ALA A 63 4.58 -7.71 0.51
N ILE A 64 5.67 -7.79 -0.25
CA ILE A 64 6.27 -9.06 -0.68
C ILE A 64 6.70 -9.91 0.53
N ALA A 65 7.34 -9.29 1.52
CA ALA A 65 7.78 -9.98 2.74
C ALA A 65 6.59 -10.52 3.55
N ILE A 66 5.50 -9.75 3.66
CA ILE A 66 4.27 -10.19 4.32
C ILE A 66 3.62 -11.35 3.55
N GLY A 67 3.52 -11.25 2.23
CA GLY A 67 3.00 -12.32 1.38
C GLY A 67 3.83 -13.60 1.52
N ALA A 68 5.17 -13.49 1.41
CA ALA A 68 6.08 -14.62 1.62
C ALA A 68 5.97 -15.25 3.00
N TYR A 69 5.80 -14.44 4.04
CA TYR A 69 5.59 -14.95 5.39
C TYR A 69 4.25 -15.69 5.54
N LYS A 70 3.17 -15.16 4.93
CA LYS A 70 1.87 -15.85 4.91
C LYS A 70 1.98 -17.21 4.24
N GLU A 71 2.55 -17.27 3.03
CA GLU A 71 2.70 -18.56 2.31
C GLU A 71 3.62 -19.54 3.06
N TYR A 72 4.62 -19.02 3.78
CA TYR A 72 5.49 -19.86 4.62
C TYR A 72 4.76 -20.48 5.82
N VAL A 73 3.78 -19.77 6.41
CA VAL A 73 3.04 -20.20 7.61
C VAL A 73 1.84 -21.11 7.29
N ASP A 74 1.19 -20.97 6.14
CA ASP A 74 -0.03 -21.72 5.76
C ASP A 74 0.19 -23.18 5.29
N ASP A 75 1.46 -23.64 5.13
CA ASP A 75 1.92 -25.05 5.01
C ASP A 75 2.04 -25.73 3.59
N LYS A 76 3.25 -26.29 3.36
CA LYS A 76 3.79 -27.39 2.48
C LYS A 76 3.84 -27.42 0.96
N THR A 77 3.28 -26.48 0.21
CA THR A 77 3.73 -26.27 -1.17
C THR A 77 3.72 -24.78 -1.37
N SER A 78 4.91 -24.18 -1.48
CA SER A 78 5.01 -22.80 -1.94
C SER A 78 4.33 -22.75 -3.30
N ASP A 79 3.06 -22.36 -3.34
CA ASP A 79 2.38 -22.19 -4.61
C ASP A 79 3.02 -20.96 -5.23
N ASN A 80 3.93 -21.23 -6.16
CA ASN A 80 4.65 -20.19 -6.85
C ASN A 80 3.68 -19.21 -7.53
N GLY A 81 2.44 -19.63 -7.82
CA GLY A 81 1.35 -18.77 -8.27
C GLY A 81 1.02 -17.67 -7.26
N ASP A 82 0.69 -18.02 -6.02
CA ASP A 82 0.34 -17.06 -4.97
C ASP A 82 1.49 -16.10 -4.65
N MET A 83 2.72 -16.61 -4.63
CA MET A 83 3.91 -15.78 -4.48
C MET A 83 4.10 -14.80 -5.64
N VAL A 84 3.87 -15.23 -6.88
CA VAL A 84 3.94 -14.36 -8.06
C VAL A 84 2.84 -13.29 -7.99
N LEU A 85 1.62 -13.65 -7.59
CA LEU A 85 0.52 -12.70 -7.44
C LEU A 85 0.80 -11.68 -6.33
N ASN A 86 1.39 -12.10 -5.22
CA ASN A 86 1.83 -11.20 -4.16
C ASN A 86 2.90 -10.21 -4.67
N VAL A 87 3.89 -10.69 -5.44
CA VAL A 87 4.95 -9.84 -6.01
C VAL A 87 4.40 -8.87 -7.06
N LEU A 88 3.60 -9.36 -8.01
CA LEU A 88 3.02 -8.54 -9.08
C LEU A 88 2.05 -7.51 -8.51
N GLY A 89 1.21 -7.91 -7.55
CA GLY A 89 0.34 -7.00 -6.82
C GLY A 89 1.15 -5.90 -6.14
N ALA A 90 2.14 -6.26 -5.31
CA ALA A 90 2.98 -5.31 -4.59
C ALA A 90 3.67 -4.29 -5.50
N LEU A 91 4.27 -4.76 -6.61
CA LEU A 91 4.92 -3.89 -7.57
C LEU A 91 3.93 -2.98 -8.30
N THR A 92 2.77 -3.51 -8.71
CA THR A 92 1.71 -2.73 -9.35
C THR A 92 1.21 -1.64 -8.41
N GLY A 93 0.96 -2.00 -7.16
CA GLY A 93 0.57 -1.08 -6.10
C GLY A 93 1.57 0.04 -5.90
N ALA A 94 2.85 -0.32 -5.73
CA ALA A 94 3.91 0.64 -5.54
C ALA A 94 4.09 1.56 -6.75
N TYR A 95 3.99 1.02 -7.97
CA TYR A 95 4.01 1.82 -9.20
C TYR A 95 2.85 2.82 -9.24
N LEU A 96 1.62 2.38 -8.94
CA LEU A 96 0.46 3.28 -8.85
C LEU A 96 0.67 4.33 -7.77
N GLY A 97 1.19 3.95 -6.59
CA GLY A 97 1.57 4.87 -5.53
C GLY A 97 2.50 5.96 -6.05
N ASN A 98 3.58 5.57 -6.73
CA ASN A 98 4.56 6.51 -7.26
C ASN A 98 3.94 7.45 -8.28
N TYR A 99 3.16 6.91 -9.23
CA TYR A 99 2.45 7.69 -10.23
C TYR A 99 1.50 8.72 -9.58
N PHE A 100 0.66 8.28 -8.64
CA PHE A 100 -0.31 9.16 -7.99
C PHE A 100 0.35 10.18 -7.09
N ASN A 101 1.40 9.81 -6.35
CA ASN A 101 2.09 10.73 -5.46
C ASN A 101 2.94 11.78 -6.19
N ASN A 102 3.43 11.46 -7.40
CA ASN A 102 4.09 12.41 -8.29
C ASN A 102 3.09 13.36 -8.95
N LYS A 103 1.93 12.86 -9.40
CA LYS A 103 0.94 13.66 -10.14
C LYS A 103 -0.08 14.39 -9.28
N TYR A 104 -0.45 13.84 -8.14
CA TYR A 104 -1.52 14.38 -7.31
C TYR A 104 -0.99 14.68 -5.90
N PHE A 105 -1.47 15.78 -5.34
CA PHE A 105 -1.22 16.09 -3.94
C PHE A 105 -2.52 16.42 -3.22
N PHE A 106 -2.63 15.91 -1.99
CA PHE A 106 -3.72 16.23 -1.08
C PHE A 106 -3.15 17.06 0.08
N LYS A 107 -3.74 18.22 0.31
CA LYS A 107 -3.46 19.09 1.46
C LYS A 107 -4.71 19.15 2.34
N LEU A 108 -4.55 18.78 3.60
CA LEU A 108 -5.59 18.92 4.60
C LEU A 108 -5.23 20.12 5.49
N ASN A 109 -6.01 21.19 5.41
CA ASN A 109 -5.83 22.38 6.23
C ASN A 109 -6.96 22.45 7.26
N HIS A 110 -6.61 22.53 8.54
CA HIS A 110 -7.57 22.71 9.62
C HIS A 110 -7.42 24.12 10.20
N GLU A 111 -8.47 24.93 10.04
CA GLU A 111 -8.55 26.28 10.59
C GLU A 111 -9.27 26.23 11.95
N GLY A 112 -8.50 26.27 13.04
CA GLY A 112 -9.03 26.13 14.40
C GLY A 112 -10.01 27.22 14.82
N ALA A 113 -9.85 28.45 14.29
CA ALA A 113 -10.72 29.58 14.60
C ALA A 113 -12.14 29.41 14.03
N THR A 114 -12.26 28.82 12.84
CA THR A 114 -13.54 28.61 12.13
C THR A 114 -14.04 27.17 12.26
N LYS A 115 -13.32 26.31 13.00
CA LYS A 115 -13.56 24.86 13.10
C LYS A 115 -13.76 24.20 11.73
N THR A 116 -13.12 24.72 10.69
CA THR A 116 -13.30 24.26 9.32
C THR A 116 -12.11 23.41 8.90
N THR A 117 -12.39 22.27 8.28
CA THR A 117 -11.38 21.41 7.65
C THR A 117 -11.55 21.51 6.14
N LYS A 118 -10.51 21.99 5.45
CA LYS A 118 -10.46 22.08 3.99
C LYS A 118 -9.56 20.97 3.45
N LEU A 119 -10.11 20.15 2.56
CA LEU A 119 -9.35 19.21 1.75
C LEU A 119 -9.11 19.83 0.37
N THR A 120 -7.85 20.02 0.00
CA THR A 120 -7.47 20.51 -1.32
C THR A 120 -6.73 19.41 -2.06
N MET A 121 -7.25 19.04 -3.23
CA MET A 121 -6.58 18.17 -4.19
C MET A 121 -5.99 19.05 -5.30
N GLY A 122 -4.73 18.80 -5.66
CA GLY A 122 -4.08 19.45 -6.78
C GLY A 122 -3.40 18.44 -7.69
N TYR A 123 -3.18 18.85 -8.94
CA TYR A 123 -2.51 18.09 -9.99
C TYR A 123 -1.22 18.82 -10.40
N ASN A 124 -0.12 18.09 -10.45
CA ASN A 124 1.16 18.58 -10.95
C ASN A 124 1.20 18.34 -12.46
N PHE A 125 1.22 19.44 -13.23
CA PHE A 125 1.35 19.48 -14.67
C PHE A 125 2.81 19.62 -15.11
#